data_AF-A0A7C1AKT5-F1
#
_entry.id   AF-A0A7C1AKT5-F1
#
_cell.length_a   1.000
_cell.length_b   1.000
_cell.length_c   1.000
_cell.angle_alpha   90.00
_cell.angle_beta   90.00
_cell.angle_gamma   90.00
#
_symmetry.space_group_name_H-M   'P 1'
#
loop_
_entity.id
_entity.type
_entity.pdbx_description
1 polymer ?
#
loop_
_entity_poly.entity_id
_entity_poly.type
_entity_poly.pdbx_seq_one_letter_code
_entity_poly.pdbx_strand_id
1 'polypeptide(L)'
;MTESDCKQTIDGLFKCAINIERKASDIYKELADLFFLIPKVAAFWNGLSKDEIVHMEMLQNIYKSLTKEQLLSLSDEKIWDDIIKIQNILNKDLIGSIKNLDDAYELAHEIEFSEINAIFQFLATKFVPSEERKKFVISEIKQHQQKLSDFSNNFGDRYWRRKISIL
;
A
#
# COMPACT_ATOMS: atom_id res chain seq x y z
N MET A 1 6.27 6.31 16.20
CA MET A 1 7.05 5.10 15.90
C MET A 1 8.38 5.56 15.34
N THR A 2 9.46 5.40 16.10
CA THR A 2 10.82 5.63 15.62
C THR A 2 11.27 4.41 14.80
N GLU A 3 12.28 4.55 13.95
CA GLU A 3 12.88 3.51 13.09
C GLU A 3 13.39 2.25 13.85
N SER A 4 13.23 2.19 15.17
CA SER A 4 13.81 1.24 16.11
C SER A 4 12.97 -0.02 16.39
N ASP A 5 11.77 -0.17 15.81
CA ASP A 5 10.83 -1.26 16.14
C ASP A 5 10.76 -2.39 15.09
N CYS A 6 11.41 -2.23 13.94
CA CYS A 6 11.49 -3.26 12.90
C CYS A 6 12.77 -4.09 13.06
N LYS A 7 12.66 -5.19 13.81
CA LYS A 7 13.65 -6.29 13.84
C LYS A 7 13.25 -7.37 12.84
N GLN A 8 14.20 -8.15 12.32
CA GLN A 8 13.97 -9.26 11.39
C GLN A 8 13.24 -10.45 12.05
N THR A 9 12.05 -10.19 12.57
CA THR A 9 11.14 -11.12 13.20
C THR A 9 9.76 -10.95 12.57
N ILE A 10 8.87 -11.90 12.83
CA ILE A 10 7.48 -11.79 12.40
C ILE A 10 6.79 -10.57 13.01
N ASP A 11 7.07 -10.26 14.29
CA ASP A 11 6.61 -9.03 14.94
C ASP A 11 7.05 -7.77 14.17
N GLY A 12 8.34 -7.67 13.84
CA GLY A 12 8.86 -6.53 13.09
C GLY A 12 8.27 -6.43 11.68
N LEU A 13 8.09 -7.57 11.00
CA LEU A 13 7.44 -7.60 9.69
C LEU A 13 6.01 -7.06 9.73
N PHE A 14 5.18 -7.50 10.67
CA PHE A 14 3.81 -6.98 10.78
C PHE A 14 3.78 -5.49 11.10
N LYS A 15 4.65 -5.02 12.02
CA LYS A 15 4.75 -3.60 12.34
C LYS A 15 5.16 -2.76 11.13
N CYS A 16 6.13 -3.25 10.37
CA CYS A 16 6.57 -2.60 9.14
C CYS A 16 5.48 -2.62 8.06
N ALA A 17 4.81 -3.75 7.82
CA ALA A 17 3.72 -3.86 6.86
C ALA A 17 2.55 -2.93 7.21
N ILE A 18 2.08 -2.92 8.47
CA ILE A 18 1.03 -1.99 8.93
C ILE A 18 1.46 -0.53 8.76
N ASN A 19 2.74 -0.22 8.95
CA ASN A 19 3.25 1.12 8.72
C ASN A 19 3.28 1.49 7.22
N ILE A 20 3.53 0.52 6.33
CA ILE A 20 3.47 0.71 4.87
C ILE A 20 2.04 1.06 4.46
N GLU A 21 1.04 0.25 4.80
CA GLU A 21 -0.36 0.53 4.43
C GLU A 21 -0.82 1.89 4.99
N ARG A 22 -0.39 2.25 6.20
CA ARG A 22 -0.68 3.57 6.78
C ARG A 22 -0.09 4.70 5.95
N LYS A 23 1.16 4.54 5.50
CA LYS A 23 1.85 5.54 4.68
C LYS A 23 1.21 5.66 3.30
N ALA A 24 0.83 4.55 2.68
CA ALA A 24 0.07 4.55 1.44
C ALA A 24 -1.29 5.26 1.61
N SER A 25 -2.03 4.94 2.68
CA SER A 25 -3.27 5.63 3.06
C SER A 25 -3.09 7.14 3.17
N ASP A 26 -2.04 7.58 3.87
CA ASP A 26 -1.72 9.00 4.06
C ASP A 26 -1.39 9.67 2.72
N ILE A 27 -0.57 9.04 1.88
CA ILE A 27 -0.23 9.50 0.52
C ILE A 27 -1.48 9.66 -0.34
N TYR A 28 -2.36 8.66 -0.37
CA TYR A 28 -3.59 8.73 -1.14
C TYR A 28 -4.53 9.83 -0.64
N LYS A 29 -4.56 10.08 0.67
CA LYS A 29 -5.30 11.22 1.22
C LYS A 29 -4.72 12.56 0.77
N GLU A 30 -3.39 12.70 0.80
CA GLU A 30 -2.71 13.90 0.30
C GLU A 30 -2.94 14.11 -1.21
N LEU A 31 -2.94 13.04 -2.00
CA LEU A 31 -3.32 13.13 -3.42
C LEU A 31 -4.77 13.58 -3.60
N ALA A 32 -5.69 13.11 -2.75
CA ALA A 32 -7.08 13.58 -2.79
C ALA A 32 -7.17 15.10 -2.54
N ASP A 33 -6.39 15.61 -1.60
CA ASP A 33 -6.33 17.04 -1.27
C ASP A 33 -5.70 17.86 -2.43
N LEU A 34 -4.64 17.36 -3.09
CA LEU A 34 -4.03 18.02 -4.24
C LEU A 34 -5.00 18.19 -5.42
N PHE A 35 -5.94 17.24 -5.60
CA PHE A 35 -6.90 17.25 -6.70
C PHE A 35 -8.33 17.60 -6.24
N PHE A 36 -8.51 18.30 -5.12
CA PHE A 36 -9.83 18.54 -4.52
C PHE A 36 -10.83 19.26 -5.45
N LEU A 37 -10.35 20.12 -6.37
CA LEU A 37 -11.21 20.80 -7.36
C LEU A 37 -11.75 19.89 -8.46
N ILE A 38 -11.30 18.63 -8.53
CA ILE A 38 -11.78 17.62 -9.46
C ILE A 38 -12.40 16.49 -8.63
N PRO A 39 -13.68 16.60 -8.23
CA PRO A 39 -14.27 15.73 -7.21
C PRO A 39 -14.17 14.24 -7.52
N LYS A 40 -14.24 13.85 -8.80
CA LYS A 40 -14.10 12.44 -9.21
C LYS A 40 -12.68 11.90 -8.98
N VAL A 41 -11.66 12.71 -9.23
CA VAL A 41 -10.26 12.34 -8.98
C VAL A 41 -9.99 12.28 -7.49
N ALA A 42 -10.41 13.30 -6.74
CA ALA A 42 -10.30 13.29 -5.27
C ALA A 42 -11.04 12.09 -4.64
N ALA A 43 -12.22 11.74 -5.17
CA ALA A 43 -12.97 10.57 -4.70
C ALA A 43 -12.25 9.25 -5.00
N PHE A 44 -11.56 9.15 -6.13
CA PHE A 44 -10.74 7.97 -6.46
C PHE A 44 -9.63 7.75 -5.43
N TRP A 45 -8.85 8.80 -5.15
CA TRP A 45 -7.77 8.73 -4.17
C TRP A 45 -8.26 8.46 -2.75
N ASN A 46 -9.38 9.08 -2.35
CA ASN A 46 -10.06 8.74 -1.10
C ASN A 46 -10.57 7.29 -1.05
N GLY A 47 -10.86 6.70 -2.20
CA GLY A 47 -11.20 5.28 -2.33
C GLY A 47 -10.00 4.42 -1.92
N LEU A 48 -8.86 4.60 -2.59
CA LEU A 48 -7.63 3.86 -2.29
C LEU A 48 -7.20 4.04 -0.84
N SER A 49 -7.22 5.28 -0.31
CA SER A 49 -6.93 5.54 1.10
C SER A 49 -7.79 4.71 2.07
N LYS A 50 -9.08 4.49 1.75
CA LYS A 50 -9.95 3.65 2.57
C LYS A 50 -9.63 2.17 2.44
N ASP A 51 -9.23 1.72 1.26
CA ASP A 51 -8.84 0.33 1.05
C ASP A 51 -7.60 0.00 1.90
N GLU A 52 -6.61 0.89 1.92
CA GLU A 52 -5.43 0.73 2.79
C GLU A 52 -5.76 0.64 4.28
N ILE A 53 -6.80 1.36 4.73
CA ILE A 53 -7.29 1.24 6.10
C ILE A 53 -7.84 -0.16 6.38
N VAL A 54 -8.57 -0.74 5.43
CA VAL A 54 -9.06 -2.13 5.53
C VAL A 54 -7.88 -3.12 5.58
N HIS A 55 -6.82 -2.88 4.82
CA HIS A 55 -5.62 -3.72 4.83
C HIS A 55 -4.90 -3.65 6.17
N MET A 56 -4.74 -2.45 6.74
CA MET A 56 -4.22 -2.27 8.10
C MET A 56 -5.03 -3.07 9.14
N GLU A 57 -6.36 -2.98 9.10
CA GLU A 57 -7.23 -3.70 10.04
C GLU A 57 -7.06 -5.21 9.89
N MET A 58 -6.96 -5.72 8.67
CA MET A 58 -6.68 -7.14 8.41
C MET A 58 -5.34 -7.54 9.03
N LEU A 59 -4.26 -6.79 8.73
CA LEU A 59 -2.92 -7.09 9.24
C LEU A 59 -2.90 -7.09 10.77
N GLN A 60 -3.58 -6.14 11.41
CA GLN A 60 -3.73 -6.10 12.87
C GLN A 60 -4.50 -7.30 13.42
N ASN A 61 -5.55 -7.74 12.74
CA ASN A 61 -6.33 -8.91 13.15
C ASN A 61 -5.52 -10.20 13.03
N ILE A 62 -4.72 -10.34 11.96
CA ILE A 62 -3.80 -11.47 11.81
C ILE A 62 -2.74 -11.41 12.91
N TYR A 63 -2.11 -10.25 13.12
CA TYR A 63 -1.09 -10.05 14.15
C TYR A 63 -1.60 -10.44 15.55
N LYS A 64 -2.82 -10.01 15.93
CA LYS A 64 -3.45 -10.36 17.22
C LYS A 64 -3.75 -11.86 17.37
N SER A 65 -3.83 -12.61 16.28
CA SER A 65 -4.08 -14.06 16.29
C SER A 65 -2.82 -14.90 16.46
N LEU A 66 -1.62 -14.30 16.34
CA LEU A 66 -0.35 -15.01 16.44
C LEU A 66 0.07 -15.21 17.89
N THR A 67 0.72 -16.34 18.16
CA THR A 67 1.32 -16.61 19.47
C THR A 67 2.61 -15.81 19.64
N LYS A 68 3.04 -15.64 20.90
CA LYS A 68 4.30 -14.96 21.22
C LYS A 68 5.52 -15.64 20.57
N GLU A 69 5.50 -16.97 20.51
CA GLU A 69 6.56 -17.77 19.89
C GLU A 69 6.63 -17.51 18.38
N GLN A 70 5.47 -17.41 17.71
CA GLN A 70 5.42 -17.06 16.28
C GLN A 70 5.96 -15.65 16.04
N LEU A 71 5.56 -14.68 16.86
CA LEU A 71 5.99 -13.29 16.75
C LEU A 71 7.51 -13.10 16.93
N LEU A 72 8.13 -13.89 17.80
CA LEU A 72 9.58 -13.88 18.05
C LEU A 72 10.40 -14.65 17.01
N SER A 73 9.75 -15.45 16.16
CA SER A 73 10.44 -16.21 15.12
C SER A 73 11.03 -15.29 14.04
N LEU A 74 12.12 -15.73 13.42
CA LEU A 74 12.76 -14.99 12.33
C LEU A 74 11.86 -14.98 11.10
N SER A 75 11.82 -13.82 10.45
CA SER A 75 11.22 -13.70 9.13
C SER A 75 12.11 -14.32 8.06
N ASP A 76 11.51 -14.58 6.90
CA ASP A 76 12.28 -14.83 5.67
C ASP A 76 13.11 -13.58 5.30
N GLU A 77 14.36 -13.77 4.89
CA GLU A 77 15.29 -12.70 4.57
C GLU A 77 14.87 -11.89 3.34
N LYS A 78 14.39 -12.57 2.29
CA LYS A 78 13.94 -11.88 1.08
C LYS A 78 12.72 -11.00 1.38
N ILE A 79 11.76 -11.53 2.13
CA ILE A 79 10.57 -10.79 2.52
C ILE A 79 10.95 -9.57 3.39
N TRP A 80 11.92 -9.75 4.28
CA TRP A 80 12.43 -8.66 5.11
C TRP A 80 13.02 -7.53 4.27
N ASP A 81 13.91 -7.87 3.33
CA ASP A 81 14.54 -6.89 2.45
C ASP A 81 13.52 -6.15 1.58
N ASP A 82 12.53 -6.87 1.04
CA ASP A 82 11.45 -6.30 0.24
C ASP A 82 10.64 -5.27 1.07
N ILE A 83 10.28 -5.60 2.31
CA ILE A 83 9.56 -4.69 3.23
C ILE A 83 10.38 -3.45 3.59
N ILE A 84 11.66 -3.62 3.95
CA ILE A 84 12.53 -2.49 4.31
C ILE A 84 12.75 -1.57 3.11
N LYS A 85 12.90 -2.12 1.91
CA LYS A 85 13.04 -1.33 0.68
C LYS A 85 11.82 -0.43 0.46
N ILE A 86 10.61 -0.96 0.63
CA ILE A 86 9.37 -0.19 0.44
C ILE A 86 9.24 0.87 1.52
N GLN A 87 9.50 0.53 2.78
CA GLN A 87 9.45 1.49 3.86
C GLN A 87 10.40 2.69 3.61
N ASN A 88 11.60 2.42 3.10
CA ASN A 88 12.55 3.46 2.72
C ASN A 88 12.09 4.32 1.54
N ILE A 89 11.28 3.77 0.63
CA ILE A 89 10.68 4.54 -0.47
C ILE A 89 9.58 5.44 0.10
N LEU A 90 8.64 4.88 0.86
CA LEU A 90 7.49 5.59 1.44
C LEU A 90 7.85 6.62 2.52
N ASN A 91 9.04 6.53 3.10
CA ASN A 91 9.55 7.54 4.03
C ASN A 91 10.13 8.77 3.35
N LYS A 92 10.31 8.76 2.01
CA LYS A 92 10.73 9.93 1.26
C LYS A 92 9.55 10.89 1.07
N ASP A 93 9.87 12.13 0.75
CA ASP A 93 8.87 13.08 0.25
C ASP A 93 8.51 12.72 -1.20
N LEU A 94 7.48 11.88 -1.35
CA LEU A 94 6.97 11.44 -2.65
C LEU A 94 6.00 12.47 -3.24
N ILE A 95 5.25 13.17 -2.37
CA ILE A 95 4.23 14.15 -2.75
C ILE A 95 4.85 15.40 -3.36
N GLY A 96 5.98 15.87 -2.83
CA GLY A 96 6.69 17.05 -3.35
C GLY A 96 7.14 16.94 -4.82
N SER A 97 7.15 15.73 -5.39
CA SER A 97 7.50 15.48 -6.79
C SER A 97 6.32 15.53 -7.77
N ILE A 98 5.08 15.51 -7.26
CA ILE A 98 3.85 15.44 -8.06
C ILE A 98 3.54 16.81 -8.65
N LYS A 99 3.42 16.90 -9.98
CA LYS A 99 3.07 18.15 -10.69
C LYS A 99 1.70 18.07 -11.36
N ASN A 100 1.27 16.87 -11.68
CA ASN A 100 0.05 16.63 -12.44
C ASN A 100 -0.52 15.23 -12.13
N LEU A 101 -1.71 14.95 -12.68
CA LEU A 101 -2.42 13.72 -12.42
C LEU A 101 -1.71 12.45 -12.94
N ASP A 102 -0.87 12.57 -13.98
CA ASP A 102 -0.06 11.45 -14.46
C ASP A 102 1.01 11.08 -13.44
N ASP A 103 1.68 12.07 -12.84
CA ASP A 103 2.69 11.81 -11.80
C ASP A 103 2.06 11.09 -10.60
N ALA A 104 0.86 11.51 -10.17
CA ALA A 104 0.12 10.88 -9.09
C ALA A 104 -0.30 9.43 -9.44
N TYR A 105 -0.70 9.22 -10.70
CA TYR A 105 -1.06 7.90 -11.22
C TYR A 105 0.13 6.94 -11.27
N GLU A 106 1.29 7.40 -11.75
CA GLU A 106 2.50 6.58 -11.79
C GLU A 106 3.01 6.27 -10.37
N LEU A 107 2.94 7.25 -9.45
CA LEU A 107 3.27 7.01 -8.04
C LEU A 107 2.39 5.91 -7.42
N ALA A 108 1.08 5.96 -7.66
CA ALA A 108 0.18 4.92 -7.17
C ALA A 108 0.53 3.54 -7.73
N HIS A 109 0.85 3.43 -9.03
CA HIS A 109 1.33 2.17 -9.60
C HIS A 109 2.60 1.65 -8.94
N GLU A 110 3.56 2.53 -8.63
CA GLU A 110 4.79 2.13 -7.95
C GLU A 110 4.51 1.60 -6.54
N ILE A 111 3.65 2.28 -5.77
CA ILE A 111 3.25 1.88 -4.41
C ILE A 111 2.56 0.50 -4.45
N GLU A 112 1.52 0.37 -5.26
CA GLU A 112 0.72 -0.87 -5.37
C GLU A 112 1.57 -2.06 -5.84
N PHE A 113 2.44 -1.85 -6.83
CA PHE A 113 3.34 -2.89 -7.30
C PHE A 113 4.30 -3.34 -6.20
N SER A 114 4.78 -2.40 -5.39
CA SER A 114 5.64 -2.68 -4.25
C SER A 114 4.91 -3.47 -3.17
N GLU A 115 3.71 -3.07 -2.76
CA GLU A 115 2.91 -3.74 -1.74
C GLU A 115 2.54 -5.18 -2.13
N ILE A 116 2.12 -5.39 -3.38
CA ILE A 116 1.87 -6.71 -3.98
C ILE A 116 3.08 -7.63 -3.81
N ASN A 117 4.28 -7.11 -4.06
CA ASN A 117 5.49 -7.92 -4.01
C ASN A 117 5.97 -8.23 -2.60
N ALA A 118 5.73 -7.36 -1.62
CA ALA A 118 6.25 -7.57 -0.27
C ALA A 118 5.19 -8.08 0.71
N ILE A 119 4.12 -7.31 0.93
CA ILE A 119 3.12 -7.58 1.97
C ILE A 119 2.29 -8.80 1.62
N PHE A 120 1.85 -8.91 0.38
CA PHE A 120 0.99 -10.02 0.00
C PHE A 120 1.77 -11.33 -0.22
N GLN A 121 3.02 -11.28 -0.70
CA GLN A 121 3.90 -12.46 -0.70
C GLN A 121 4.21 -12.93 0.72
N PHE A 122 4.43 -11.99 1.66
CA PHE A 122 4.58 -12.28 3.07
C PHE A 122 3.37 -13.02 3.66
N LEU A 123 2.17 -12.51 3.43
CA LEU A 123 0.94 -13.13 3.94
C LEU A 123 0.69 -14.50 3.33
N ALA A 124 0.88 -14.65 2.01
CA ALA A 124 0.59 -15.88 1.29
C ALA A 124 1.49 -17.07 1.70
N THR A 125 2.73 -16.82 2.13
CA THR A 125 3.74 -17.88 2.32
C THR A 125 3.78 -18.47 3.73
N LYS A 126 3.40 -17.73 4.78
CA LYS A 126 3.59 -18.22 6.18
C LYS A 126 2.40 -18.13 7.13
N PHE A 127 1.45 -17.19 6.94
CA PHE A 127 0.46 -16.87 7.99
C PHE A 127 -0.99 -16.99 7.56
N VAL A 128 -1.22 -17.53 6.35
CA VAL A 128 -2.56 -17.75 5.81
C VAL A 128 -2.81 -19.26 5.65
N PRO A 129 -3.19 -19.96 6.74
CA PRO A 129 -3.54 -21.38 6.68
C PRO A 129 -4.93 -21.63 6.09
N SER A 130 -5.82 -20.62 6.06
CA SER A 130 -7.18 -20.77 5.53
C SER A 130 -7.27 -20.30 4.07
N GLU A 131 -7.90 -21.12 3.23
CA GLU A 131 -8.19 -20.80 1.82
C GLU A 131 -8.98 -19.49 1.65
N GLU A 132 -9.81 -19.12 2.62
CA GLU A 132 -10.52 -17.83 2.63
C GLU A 132 -9.58 -16.64 2.73
N ARG A 133 -8.54 -16.71 3.58
CA ARG A 133 -7.57 -15.63 3.71
C ARG A 133 -6.66 -15.56 2.46
N LYS A 134 -6.39 -16.69 1.77
CA LYS A 134 -5.67 -16.66 0.48
C LYS A 134 -6.50 -15.99 -0.60
N LYS A 135 -7.79 -16.32 -0.67
CA LYS A 135 -8.73 -15.70 -1.62
C LYS A 135 -8.85 -14.20 -1.38
N PHE A 136 -8.86 -13.79 -0.10
CA PHE A 136 -8.85 -12.37 0.27
C PHE A 136 -7.57 -11.68 -0.21
N VAL A 137 -6.39 -12.21 0.12
CA VAL A 137 -5.11 -11.66 -0.37
C VAL A 137 -5.11 -11.53 -1.91
N ILE A 138 -5.60 -12.54 -2.62
CA ILE A 138 -5.68 -12.51 -4.09
C ILE A 138 -6.73 -11.51 -4.59
N SER A 139 -7.84 -11.29 -3.86
CA SER A 139 -8.86 -10.31 -4.27
C SER A 139 -8.37 -8.88 -4.12
N GLU A 140 -7.62 -8.57 -3.06
CA GLU A 140 -7.08 -7.23 -2.83
C GLU A 140 -6.06 -6.85 -3.91
N ILE A 141 -5.12 -7.74 -4.23
CA ILE A 141 -4.16 -7.54 -5.35
C ILE A 141 -4.89 -7.20 -6.65
N LYS A 142 -5.95 -7.96 -6.96
CA LYS A 142 -6.73 -7.74 -8.19
C LYS A 142 -7.53 -6.45 -8.15
N GLN A 143 -8.02 -6.05 -6.97
CA GLN A 143 -8.87 -4.89 -6.84
C GLN A 143 -8.11 -3.59 -7.09
N HIS A 144 -6.92 -3.42 -6.52
CA HIS A 144 -6.13 -2.20 -6.73
C HIS A 144 -5.62 -2.10 -8.17
N GLN A 145 -5.13 -3.21 -8.73
CA GLN A 145 -4.76 -3.28 -10.15
C GLN A 145 -5.93 -2.94 -11.08
N GLN A 146 -7.13 -3.43 -10.77
CA GLN A 146 -8.33 -3.12 -11.55
C GLN A 146 -8.70 -1.63 -11.40
N LYS A 147 -8.69 -1.07 -10.19
CA LYS A 147 -8.96 0.35 -9.95
C LYS A 147 -8.01 1.26 -10.73
N LEU A 148 -6.71 0.94 -10.73
CA LEU A 148 -5.72 1.67 -11.51
C LEU A 148 -5.89 1.48 -13.03
N SER A 149 -6.27 0.28 -13.48
CA SER A 149 -6.62 0.07 -14.90
C SER A 149 -7.83 0.92 -15.31
N ASP A 150 -8.88 0.92 -14.49
CA ASP A 150 -10.10 1.69 -14.71
C ASP A 150 -9.85 3.19 -14.60
N PHE A 151 -8.87 3.63 -13.81
CA PHE A 151 -8.46 5.02 -13.73
C PHE A 151 -8.05 5.57 -15.10
N SER A 152 -7.24 4.84 -15.85
CA SER A 152 -6.84 5.24 -17.21
C SER A 152 -8.03 5.32 -18.18
N ASN A 153 -9.06 4.50 -17.97
CA ASN A 153 -10.28 4.56 -18.77
C ASN A 153 -11.18 5.75 -18.40
N ASN A 154 -11.23 6.10 -17.11
CA ASN A 154 -12.14 7.11 -16.57
C ASN A 154 -11.59 8.54 -16.58
N PHE A 155 -10.26 8.68 -16.47
CA PHE A 155 -9.56 9.96 -16.36
C PHE A 155 -8.62 10.19 -17.54
N GLY A 156 -8.96 9.60 -18.70
CA GLY A 156 -8.27 9.85 -19.96
C GLY A 156 -6.87 9.25 -20.04
N ASP A 157 -6.32 9.35 -21.25
CA ASP A 157 -4.97 8.90 -21.55
C ASP A 157 -3.91 9.75 -20.82
N ARG A 158 -2.66 9.28 -20.93
CA ARG A 158 -1.49 9.98 -20.38
C ARG A 158 -1.39 11.44 -20.79
N TYR A 159 -1.76 11.78 -22.02
CA TYR A 159 -1.67 13.15 -22.51
C TYR A 159 -2.69 14.06 -21.81
N TRP A 160 -3.91 13.58 -21.61
CA TRP A 160 -4.93 14.32 -20.87
C TRP A 160 -4.52 14.54 -19.40
N ARG A 161 -4.05 13.49 -18.72
CA ARG A 161 -3.67 13.56 -17.30
C ARG A 161 -2.54 14.56 -17.02
N ARG A 162 -1.58 14.68 -17.93
CA ARG A 162 -0.49 15.67 -17.84
C ARG A 162 -0.95 17.13 -17.90
N LYS A 163 -2.17 17.39 -18.39
CA LYS A 163 -2.76 18.75 -18.41
C LYS A 163 -3.50 19.09 -17.12
N ILE A 164 -3.75 18.10 -16.28
CA ILE A 164 -4.41 18.27 -14.99
C ILE A 164 -3.32 18.53 -13.95
N SER A 165 -2.97 19.79 -13.73
CA SER A 165 -1.98 20.20 -12.74
C SER A 165 -2.54 20.13 -11.33
N ILE A 166 -1.64 19.94 -10.36
CA ILE A 166 -1.93 20.25 -8.96
C ILE A 166 -2.17 21.76 -8.80
N LEU A 167 -2.90 22.15 -7.76
CA LEU A 167 -3.13 23.56 -7.41
C LEU A 167 -1.95 24.19 -6.69
#